data_AF-A0A3C1UBP3-F1
#
_entry.id   AF-A0A3C1UBP3-F1
#
_cell.length_a   1.000
_cell.length_b   1.000
_cell.length_c   1.000
_cell.angle_alpha   90.00
_cell.angle_beta   90.00
_cell.angle_gamma   90.00
#
_symmetry.space_group_name_H-M   'P 1'
#
loop_
_entity.id
_entity.type
_entity.pdbx_description
1 polymer ?
#
loop_
_entity_poly.entity_id
_entity_poly.type
_entity_poly.pdbx_seq_one_letter_code
_entity_poly.pdbx_strand_id
1 'polypeptide(L)'
;MRTINYILTFCIVLFLSACNLTRTDVERATFIRVVDGDTIVVDRGMGNETVRLIGINAPESVHNNPDYNTEDGRKSSAYLTQRMAEIDIVYLEKDVNDTDKYGRLLRYVWIIEPKEFDEKEIREGMLNAIILLEGYAQGVTYQPDVHYQDHFTEFTQEARENNKGLWE
;
A
#
# COMPACT_ATOMS: atom_id res chain seq x y z
N MET A 1 -11.60 -48.66 -58.43
CA MET A 1 -11.95 -49.50 -57.25
C MET A 1 -11.06 -49.08 -56.09
N ARG A 2 -11.69 -48.48 -55.08
CA ARG A 2 -11.30 -48.29 -53.65
C ARG A 2 -9.81 -48.35 -53.24
N THR A 3 -9.30 -47.19 -52.77
CA THR A 3 -8.23 -47.03 -51.76
C THR A 3 -8.84 -46.21 -50.61
N ILE A 4 -9.19 -46.83 -49.47
CA ILE A 4 -8.47 -46.95 -48.19
C ILE A 4 -8.12 -45.61 -47.50
N ASN A 5 -9.04 -45.15 -46.65
CA ASN A 5 -8.98 -44.97 -45.19
C ASN A 5 -7.87 -44.15 -44.47
N TYR A 6 -8.38 -43.12 -43.76
CA TYR A 6 -8.00 -42.51 -42.47
C TYR A 6 -6.60 -41.91 -42.28
N ILE A 7 -6.55 -40.64 -41.87
CA ILE A 7 -6.19 -40.26 -40.49
C ILE A 7 -6.65 -38.81 -40.24
N LEU A 8 -7.48 -38.72 -39.20
CA LEU A 8 -7.93 -37.52 -38.52
C LEU A 8 -6.70 -36.82 -37.90
N THR A 9 -6.35 -35.62 -38.35
CA THR A 9 -5.41 -34.76 -37.62
C THR A 9 -6.16 -33.55 -37.10
N PHE A 10 -6.71 -33.75 -35.92
CA PHE A 10 -7.31 -32.74 -35.07
C PHE A 10 -6.19 -31.91 -34.45
N CYS A 11 -5.76 -30.84 -35.11
CA CYS A 11 -4.90 -29.83 -34.47
C CYS A 11 -5.81 -28.89 -33.67
N ILE A 12 -6.17 -29.28 -32.44
CA ILE A 12 -6.58 -28.30 -31.44
C ILE A 12 -5.32 -27.50 -31.12
N VAL A 13 -5.20 -26.31 -31.67
CA VAL A 13 -4.31 -25.30 -31.10
C VAL A 13 -4.98 -24.83 -29.81
N LEU A 14 -4.62 -25.48 -28.71
CA LEU A 14 -4.88 -24.99 -27.36
C LEU A 14 -4.05 -23.72 -27.17
N PHE A 15 -4.59 -22.58 -27.60
CA PHE A 15 -4.17 -21.29 -27.07
C PHE A 15 -4.61 -21.27 -25.60
N LEU A 16 -3.75 -21.81 -24.73
CA LEU A 16 -3.73 -21.46 -23.32
C LEU A 16 -3.34 -19.99 -23.25
N SER A 17 -4.32 -19.11 -23.49
CA SER A 17 -4.25 -17.76 -22.96
C SER A 17 -4.41 -17.94 -21.46
N ALA A 18 -3.29 -18.15 -20.76
CA ALA A 18 -3.23 -17.88 -19.34
C ALA A 18 -3.54 -16.39 -19.19
N CYS A 19 -4.82 -16.10 -19.00
CA CYS A 19 -5.26 -14.80 -18.54
C CYS A 19 -4.77 -14.69 -17.10
N ASN A 20 -3.51 -14.31 -16.92
CA ASN A 20 -3.04 -13.79 -15.65
C ASN A 20 -3.61 -12.37 -15.51
N LEU A 21 -4.93 -12.29 -15.32
CA LEU A 21 -5.55 -11.18 -14.62
C LEU A 21 -5.29 -11.50 -13.14
N THR A 22 -4.25 -10.94 -12.53
CA THR A 22 -4.41 -9.72 -11.76
C THR A 22 -3.12 -8.90 -11.78
N ARG A 23 -2.99 -7.95 -12.72
CA ARG A 23 -2.17 -6.78 -12.43
C ARG A 23 -3.01 -5.92 -11.50
N THR A 24 -2.74 -5.93 -10.20
CA THR A 24 -3.15 -4.83 -9.33
C THR A 24 -2.47 -3.60 -9.90
N ASP A 25 -3.24 -2.75 -10.58
CA ASP A 25 -2.69 -1.59 -11.28
C ASP A 25 -2.17 -0.62 -10.22
N VAL A 26 -0.85 -0.60 -10.08
CA VAL A 26 -0.13 0.41 -9.32
C VAL A 26 0.15 1.61 -10.19
N GLU A 27 -0.23 2.78 -9.71
CA GLU A 27 -0.06 4.04 -10.43
C GLU A 27 1.18 4.79 -9.91
N ARG A 28 2.11 5.10 -10.81
CA ARG A 28 3.32 5.85 -10.46
C ARG A 28 2.97 7.31 -10.16
N ALA A 29 3.45 7.83 -9.05
CA ALA A 29 3.27 9.23 -8.64
C ALA A 29 4.58 9.84 -8.12
N THR A 30 4.68 11.16 -8.23
CA THR A 30 5.79 11.92 -7.61
C THR A 30 5.43 12.17 -6.15
N PHE A 31 6.32 11.84 -5.23
CA PHE A 31 6.17 12.20 -3.82
C PHE A 31 6.45 13.70 -3.64
N ILE A 32 5.61 14.38 -2.87
CA ILE A 32 5.74 15.82 -2.63
C ILE A 32 6.16 16.10 -1.20
N ARG A 33 5.43 15.55 -0.22
CA ARG A 33 5.74 15.73 1.22
C ARG A 33 4.91 14.81 2.12
N VAL A 34 5.34 14.68 3.36
CA VAL A 34 4.53 14.14 4.46
C VAL A 34 3.60 15.23 5.00
N VAL A 35 2.39 14.83 5.43
CA VAL A 35 1.44 15.69 6.16
C VAL A 35 1.42 15.30 7.64
N ASP A 36 1.21 14.01 7.90
CA ASP A 36 1.18 13.40 9.24
C ASP A 36 1.61 11.91 9.12
N GLY A 37 1.71 11.18 10.23
CA GLY A 37 2.23 9.81 10.32
C GLY A 37 1.50 8.73 9.51
N ASP A 38 0.37 9.07 8.87
CA ASP A 38 -0.35 8.19 7.95
C ASP A 38 -0.91 8.89 6.69
N THR A 39 -0.43 10.12 6.43
CA THR A 39 -0.96 10.97 5.35
C THR A 39 0.19 11.66 4.60
N ILE A 40 0.20 11.52 3.28
CA ILE A 40 1.21 12.12 2.39
C ILE A 40 0.55 12.96 1.28
N VAL A 41 1.35 13.73 0.56
CA VAL A 41 0.96 14.42 -0.67
C VAL A 41 1.80 13.90 -1.82
N VAL A 42 1.13 13.64 -2.95
CA VAL A 42 1.72 13.16 -4.19
C VAL A 42 1.23 14.00 -5.37
N ASP A 43 1.88 13.87 -6.52
CA ASP A 43 1.43 14.42 -7.79
C ASP A 43 1.45 13.32 -8.87
N ARG A 44 0.26 13.04 -9.43
CA ARG A 44 0.05 12.07 -10.52
C ARG A 44 0.07 12.72 -11.92
N GLY A 45 0.57 13.96 -12.02
CA GLY A 45 0.50 14.79 -13.22
C GLY A 45 -0.76 15.67 -13.27
N MET A 46 -1.52 15.75 -12.18
CA MET A 46 -2.76 16.53 -12.05
C MET A 46 -2.66 17.62 -10.97
N GLY A 47 -1.47 17.77 -10.37
CA GLY A 47 -1.24 18.63 -9.21
C GLY A 47 -1.27 17.85 -7.90
N ASN A 48 -1.12 18.57 -6.79
CA ASN A 48 -0.98 17.99 -5.46
C ASN A 48 -2.27 17.31 -4.99
N GLU A 49 -2.19 16.03 -4.67
CA GLU A 49 -3.27 15.20 -4.14
C GLU A 49 -2.87 14.62 -2.77
N THR A 50 -3.77 14.67 -1.80
CA THR A 50 -3.55 14.08 -0.48
C THR A 50 -3.92 12.61 -0.50
N VAL A 51 -3.04 11.76 0.02
CA VAL A 51 -3.21 10.32 0.15
C VAL A 51 -3.27 9.94 1.62
N ARG A 52 -4.33 9.24 2.03
CA ARG A 52 -4.45 8.58 3.33
C ARG A 52 -4.07 7.11 3.17
N LEU A 53 -3.08 6.67 3.95
CA LEU A 53 -2.59 5.30 3.93
C LEU A 53 -3.67 4.34 4.45
N ILE A 54 -4.11 3.39 3.62
CA ILE A 54 -5.14 2.41 3.99
C ILE A 54 -4.63 1.49 5.11
N GLY A 55 -5.52 1.09 6.00
CA GLY A 55 -5.30 0.00 6.96
C GLY A 55 -4.38 0.35 8.14
N ILE A 56 -3.91 1.59 8.24
CA ILE A 56 -3.08 2.05 9.35
C ILE A 56 -3.64 3.32 10.01
N ASN A 57 -3.36 3.49 11.29
CA ASN A 57 -3.65 4.72 12.02
C ASN A 57 -2.44 5.12 12.87
N ALA A 58 -1.85 6.27 12.56
CA ALA A 58 -0.83 6.87 13.40
C ALA A 58 -1.49 7.76 14.48
N PRO A 59 -0.84 8.00 15.63
CA PRO A 59 -1.27 9.06 16.51
C PRO A 59 -1.21 10.41 15.78
N GLU A 60 -2.15 11.29 16.10
CA GLU A 60 -2.32 12.57 15.39
C GLU A 60 -1.20 13.55 15.75
N SER A 61 -0.65 14.24 14.75
CA SER A 61 0.32 15.33 14.91
C SER A 61 -0.12 16.66 14.31
N VAL A 62 -1.05 16.65 13.36
CA VAL A 62 -1.54 17.87 12.67
C VAL A 62 -3.07 17.93 12.61
N HIS A 63 -3.66 18.44 13.68
CA HIS A 63 -5.08 18.71 13.79
C HIS A 63 -5.39 20.20 14.08
N ASN A 64 -6.55 20.67 13.59
CA ASN A 64 -7.01 22.06 13.77
C ASN A 64 -7.23 22.44 15.25
N ASN A 65 -7.74 21.50 16.03
CA ASN A 65 -7.71 21.58 17.49
C ASN A 65 -6.36 21.01 17.99
N PRO A 66 -5.47 21.84 18.57
CA PRO A 66 -4.13 21.42 19.00
C PRO A 66 -4.14 20.40 20.15
N ASP A 67 -5.25 20.26 20.89
CA ASP A 67 -5.36 19.28 21.99
C ASP A 67 -5.24 17.83 21.50
N TYR A 68 -5.47 17.59 20.21
CA TYR A 68 -5.30 16.26 19.62
C TYR A 68 -3.88 16.00 19.10
N ASN A 69 -3.02 17.02 19.03
CA ASN A 69 -1.65 16.85 18.55
C ASN A 69 -0.78 16.26 19.66
N THR A 70 -0.41 15.00 19.50
CA THR A 70 0.32 14.24 20.53
C THR A 70 1.83 14.23 20.23
N GLU A 71 2.63 13.99 21.28
CA GLU A 71 4.07 13.81 21.09
C GLU A 71 4.38 12.55 20.27
N ASP A 72 3.62 11.47 20.47
CA ASP A 72 3.75 10.26 19.68
C ASP A 72 3.37 10.49 18.21
N GLY A 73 2.40 11.36 17.93
CA GLY A 73 2.09 11.76 16.56
C GLY A 73 3.27 12.47 15.91
N ARG A 74 3.93 13.39 16.63
CA ARG A 74 5.14 14.05 16.11
C ARG A 74 6.25 13.06 15.81
N LYS A 75 6.45 12.04 16.67
CA LYS A 75 7.42 10.96 16.42
C LYS A 75 7.06 10.18 15.15
N SER A 76 5.79 9.77 14.99
CA SER A 76 5.33 9.05 13.80
C SER A 76 5.49 9.87 12.52
N SER A 77 5.12 11.15 12.53
CA SER A 77 5.31 12.04 11.39
C SER A 77 6.79 12.29 11.09
N ALA A 78 7.64 12.41 12.11
CA ALA A 78 9.08 12.59 11.94
C ALA A 78 9.73 11.33 11.33
N TYR A 79 9.36 10.15 11.83
CA TYR A 79 9.79 8.88 11.26
C TYR A 79 9.40 8.77 9.78
N LEU A 80 8.12 9.03 9.46
CA LEU A 80 7.66 8.97 8.08
C LEU A 80 8.41 9.96 7.17
N THR A 81 8.65 11.18 7.67
CA THR A 81 9.42 12.21 6.95
C THR A 81 10.85 11.74 6.68
N GLN A 82 11.52 11.17 7.67
CA GLN A 82 12.86 10.62 7.52
C GLN A 82 12.88 9.46 6.53
N ARG A 83 11.90 8.55 6.61
CA ARG A 83 11.79 7.37 5.75
C ARG A 83 11.61 7.73 4.28
N MET A 84 10.97 8.87 4.01
CA MET A 84 10.66 9.39 2.67
C MET A 84 11.68 10.40 2.14
N ALA A 85 12.72 10.75 2.91
CA ALA A 85 13.63 11.84 2.58
C ALA A 85 14.35 11.67 1.23
N GLU A 86 14.66 10.42 0.85
CA GLU A 86 15.34 10.07 -0.40
C GLU A 86 14.41 9.40 -1.42
N ILE A 87 13.09 9.51 -1.23
CA ILE A 87 12.07 8.88 -2.09
C ILE A 87 11.37 9.96 -2.92
N ASP A 88 11.72 10.06 -4.19
CA ASP A 88 11.05 10.99 -5.12
C ASP A 88 9.77 10.40 -5.73
N ILE A 89 9.68 9.07 -5.81
CA ILE A 89 8.64 8.36 -6.56
C ILE A 89 8.01 7.30 -5.66
N VAL A 90 6.69 7.22 -5.75
CA VAL A 90 5.89 6.17 -5.11
C VAL A 90 4.96 5.53 -6.13
N TYR A 91 4.45 4.36 -5.79
CA TYR A 91 3.45 3.64 -6.56
C TYR A 91 2.20 3.46 -5.70
N LEU A 92 1.06 3.83 -6.27
CA LEU A 92 -0.20 3.94 -5.56
C LEU A 92 -1.09 2.79 -5.98
N GLU A 93 -1.41 1.91 -5.04
CA GLU A 93 -2.36 0.83 -5.23
C GLU A 93 -3.68 1.22 -4.58
N LYS A 94 -4.76 1.20 -5.37
CA LYS A 94 -6.12 1.41 -4.86
C LYS A 94 -6.72 0.06 -4.48
N ASP A 95 -7.44 0.03 -3.36
CA ASP A 95 -8.34 -1.08 -3.04
C ASP A 95 -9.73 -0.84 -3.64
N VAL A 96 -10.80 -1.01 -2.86
CA VAL A 96 -12.18 -0.86 -3.33
C VAL A 96 -12.56 0.62 -3.46
N ASN A 97 -12.33 1.41 -2.41
CA ASN A 97 -12.65 2.83 -2.40
C ASN A 97 -11.52 3.65 -3.02
N ASP A 98 -11.90 4.66 -3.80
CA ASP A 98 -10.93 5.60 -4.36
C ASP A 98 -10.56 6.72 -3.40
N THR A 99 -11.57 7.29 -2.72
CA THR A 99 -11.40 8.42 -1.81
C THR A 99 -12.21 8.24 -0.54
N ASP A 100 -11.76 8.88 0.55
CA ASP A 100 -12.57 9.04 1.74
C ASP A 100 -13.57 10.21 1.62
N LYS A 101 -14.37 10.42 2.67
CA LYS A 101 -15.37 11.50 2.75
C LYS A 101 -14.80 12.93 2.69
N TYR A 102 -13.49 13.09 2.85
CA TYR A 102 -12.79 14.37 2.76
C TYR A 102 -12.13 14.58 1.39
N GLY A 103 -12.27 13.62 0.47
CA GLY A 103 -11.66 13.67 -0.86
C GLY A 103 -10.18 13.28 -0.88
N ARG A 104 -9.65 12.71 0.20
CA ARG A 104 -8.27 12.16 0.20
C ARG A 104 -8.28 10.83 -0.55
N LEU A 105 -7.29 10.60 -1.41
CA LEU A 105 -7.10 9.30 -2.05
C LEU A 105 -6.82 8.24 -0.98
N LEU A 106 -7.47 7.09 -1.08
CA LEU A 106 -7.20 5.92 -0.24
C LEU A 106 -6.26 5.00 -1.01
N ARG A 107 -5.03 4.79 -0.52
CA ARG A 107 -4.04 3.95 -1.19
C ARG A 107 -3.23 3.08 -0.22
N TYR A 108 -2.82 1.92 -0.70
CA TYR A 108 -1.57 1.31 -0.28
C TYR A 108 -0.44 1.95 -1.09
N VAL A 109 0.58 2.43 -0.40
CA VAL A 109 1.66 3.20 -1.03
C VAL A 109 2.93 2.38 -1.01
N TRP A 110 3.53 2.21 -2.17
CA TRP A 110 4.76 1.47 -2.37
C TRP A 110 5.89 2.43 -2.71
N ILE A 111 7.05 2.25 -2.07
CA ILE A 111 8.27 3.01 -2.33
C ILE A 111 9.22 2.26 -3.29
N ILE A 112 8.92 0.99 -3.56
CA ILE A 112 9.57 0.14 -4.57
C ILE A 112 8.42 -0.41 -5.42
N GLU A 113 8.56 -0.42 -6.75
CA GLU A 113 7.52 -0.95 -7.63
C GLU A 113 7.30 -2.44 -7.33
N PRO A 114 6.11 -2.87 -6.86
CA PRO A 114 5.84 -4.27 -6.58
C PRO A 114 5.73 -5.05 -7.89
N LYS A 115 6.14 -6.32 -7.85
CA LYS A 115 6.07 -7.24 -8.99
C LYS A 115 5.19 -8.43 -8.68
N GLU A 116 5.37 -9.01 -7.50
CA GLU A 116 4.73 -10.25 -7.07
C GLU A 116 3.75 -10.02 -5.92
N PHE A 117 3.84 -8.88 -5.22
CA PHE A 117 2.97 -8.54 -4.09
C PHE A 117 3.02 -9.59 -2.95
N ASP A 118 4.12 -10.33 -2.86
CA ASP A 118 4.34 -11.29 -1.79
C ASP A 118 4.70 -10.58 -0.47
N GLU A 119 4.66 -11.32 0.63
CA GLU A 119 4.96 -10.76 1.96
C GLU A 119 6.33 -10.08 2.02
N LYS A 120 7.32 -10.60 1.29
CA LYS A 120 8.66 -10.01 1.26
C LYS A 120 8.61 -8.62 0.61
N GLU A 121 7.98 -8.49 -0.54
CA GLU A 121 7.81 -7.18 -1.19
C GLU A 121 6.95 -6.25 -0.34
N ILE A 122 5.89 -6.74 0.30
CA ILE A 122 5.05 -5.94 1.21
C ILE A 122 5.91 -5.36 2.34
N ARG A 123 6.70 -6.18 3.03
CA ARG A 123 7.54 -5.77 4.16
C ARG A 123 8.61 -4.75 3.76
N GLU A 124 9.25 -4.95 2.61
CA GLU A 124 10.39 -4.13 2.18
C GLU A 124 9.97 -2.87 1.40
N GLY A 125 8.83 -2.94 0.70
CA GLY A 125 8.44 -1.99 -0.33
C GLY A 125 7.14 -1.25 -0.06
N MET A 126 6.24 -1.74 0.79
CA MET A 126 4.98 -1.05 1.10
C MET A 126 5.16 -0.13 2.32
N LEU A 127 4.98 1.17 2.12
CA LEU A 127 5.08 2.19 3.15
C LEU A 127 4.12 1.93 4.32
N ASN A 128 2.89 1.49 4.05
CA ASN A 128 1.91 1.12 5.07
C ASN A 128 2.47 0.04 6.01
N ALA A 129 3.02 -1.04 5.45
CA ALA A 129 3.61 -2.14 6.21
C ALA A 129 4.87 -1.70 6.97
N ILE A 130 5.76 -0.93 6.35
CA ILE A 130 7.00 -0.43 6.96
C ILE A 130 6.71 0.39 8.22
N ILE A 131 5.69 1.27 8.19
CA ILE A 131 5.33 2.08 9.36
C ILE A 131 4.81 1.20 10.51
N LEU A 132 4.08 0.13 10.20
CA LEU A 132 3.61 -0.83 11.21
C LEU A 132 4.77 -1.62 11.82
N LEU A 133 5.65 -2.18 10.98
CA LEU A 133 6.80 -2.98 11.40
C LEU A 133 7.76 -2.19 12.30
N GLU A 134 7.93 -0.89 12.03
CA GLU A 134 8.75 -0.01 12.87
C GLU A 134 7.98 0.62 14.04
N GLY A 135 6.71 0.24 14.24
CA GLY A 135 5.94 0.59 15.45
C GLY A 135 5.47 2.05 15.52
N TYR A 136 5.34 2.73 14.38
CA TYR A 136 4.90 4.13 14.32
C TYR A 136 3.41 4.32 13.98
N ALA A 137 2.69 3.23 13.73
CA ALA A 137 1.24 3.23 13.57
C ALA A 137 0.64 1.91 14.08
N GLN A 138 -0.69 1.86 14.15
CA GLN A 138 -1.46 0.65 14.44
C GLN A 138 -2.23 0.17 13.22
N GLY A 139 -2.27 -1.14 12.99
CA GLY A 139 -3.18 -1.73 12.01
C GLY A 139 -4.63 -1.51 12.42
N VAL A 140 -5.46 -1.04 11.49
CA VAL A 140 -6.89 -0.78 11.70
C VAL A 140 -7.70 -1.26 10.50
N THR A 141 -8.92 -1.74 10.76
CA THR A 141 -9.79 -2.29 9.72
C THR A 141 -10.89 -1.32 9.35
N TYR A 142 -10.92 -0.89 8.09
CA TYR A 142 -12.01 -0.11 7.51
C TYR A 142 -12.55 -0.81 6.28
N GLN A 143 -13.71 -1.46 6.43
CA GLN A 143 -14.38 -2.12 5.30
C GLN A 143 -14.83 -1.10 4.25
N PRO A 144 -14.80 -1.43 2.95
CA PRO A 144 -14.32 -2.68 2.33
C PRO A 144 -12.81 -2.76 2.04
N ASP A 145 -11.99 -1.76 2.43
CA ASP A 145 -10.56 -1.67 2.07
C ASP A 145 -9.67 -2.51 3.00
N VAL A 146 -9.65 -3.82 2.80
CA VAL A 146 -9.04 -4.79 3.72
C VAL A 146 -8.09 -5.79 3.06
N HIS A 147 -7.62 -5.51 1.83
CA HIS A 147 -6.79 -6.45 1.06
C HIS A 147 -5.58 -7.00 1.83
N TYR A 148 -4.85 -6.15 2.58
CA TYR A 148 -3.65 -6.53 3.36
C TYR A 148 -3.88 -6.63 4.87
N GLN A 149 -5.13 -6.74 5.34
CA GLN A 149 -5.45 -6.65 6.77
C GLN A 149 -4.75 -7.71 7.63
N ASP A 150 -4.64 -8.94 7.13
CA ASP A 150 -4.00 -10.03 7.88
C ASP A 150 -2.52 -9.73 8.12
N HIS A 151 -1.80 -9.31 7.07
CA HIS A 151 -0.41 -8.84 7.17
C HIS A 151 -0.26 -7.66 8.13
N PHE A 152 -1.14 -6.66 8.07
CA PHE A 152 -1.04 -5.49 8.95
C PHE A 152 -1.28 -5.83 10.42
N THR A 153 -2.14 -6.81 10.68
CA THR A 153 -2.36 -7.32 12.04
C THR A 153 -1.10 -7.99 12.57
N GLU A 154 -0.48 -8.85 11.76
CA GLU A 154 0.77 -9.54 12.08
C GLU A 154 1.92 -8.54 12.31
N PHE A 155 2.13 -7.58 11.41
CA PHE A 155 3.22 -6.61 11.51
C PHE A 155 3.08 -5.68 12.72
N THR A 156 1.84 -5.31 13.08
CA THR A 156 1.59 -4.54 14.31
C THR A 156 1.96 -5.36 15.55
N GLN A 157 1.64 -6.66 15.56
CA GLN A 157 1.99 -7.56 16.65
C GLN A 157 3.51 -7.73 16.77
N GLU A 158 4.18 -7.96 15.64
CA GLU A 158 5.64 -8.09 15.58
C GLU A 158 6.35 -6.85 16.15
N ALA A 159 5.92 -5.65 15.76
CA ALA A 159 6.49 -4.40 16.26
C ALA A 159 6.31 -4.24 17.78
N ARG A 160 5.17 -4.67 18.33
CA ARG A 160 4.91 -4.64 19.78
C ARG A 160 5.80 -5.63 20.53
N GLU A 161 5.90 -6.87 20.05
CA GLU A 161 6.71 -7.91 20.68
C GLU A 161 8.20 -7.56 20.69
N ASN A 162 8.65 -6.81 19.68
CA ASN A 162 10.02 -6.33 19.56
C ASN A 162 10.26 -4.95 20.22
N ASN A 163 9.26 -4.35 20.88
CA ASN A 163 9.32 -3.00 21.47
C ASN A 163 9.89 -1.97 20.48
N LYS A 164 9.23 -1.80 19.34
CA LYS A 164 9.64 -0.87 18.28
C LYS A 164 8.90 0.46 18.37
N GLY A 165 9.59 1.56 18.10
CA GLY A 165 8.96 2.86 17.84
C GLY A 165 8.16 3.35 19.05
N LEU A 166 6.84 3.40 18.92
CA LEU A 166 5.96 3.87 20.01
C LEU A 166 5.75 2.83 21.12
N TRP A 167 6.26 1.60 20.95
CA TRP A 167 6.14 0.51 21.91
C TRP A 167 7.40 0.32 22.77
N GLU A 168 8.40 1.19 22.62
CA GLU A 168 9.63 1.23 23.42
C GLU A 168 9.42 1.67 24.87
#